data_AF-A0AAN8QU49-F1
#
_entry.id   AF-A0AAN8QU49-F1
#
_cell.length_a   1.000
_cell.length_b   1.000
_cell.length_c   1.000
_cell.angle_alpha   90.00
_cell.angle_beta   90.00
_cell.angle_gamma   90.00
#
_symmetry.space_group_name_H-M   'P 1'
#
loop_
_entity.id
_entity.type
_entity.pdbx_description
1 polymer ?
#
loop_
_entity_poly.entity_id
_entity_poly.type
_entity_poly.pdbx_seq_one_letter_code
_entity_poly.pdbx_strand_id
1 'polypeptide(L)'
;MKRRNLSIRTRTTVSQQLPKDYQEKLVTFRAYCKKKITEKKIRPEHITKMDEVPLTFDIPVNRTVEKTGTSTVSVRTTGNEKSSFTVVLALPG
;
A
#
# COMPACT_ATOMS: atom_id res chain seq x y z
N MET A 1 15.75 13.20 25.44
CA MET A 1 16.26 13.72 24.16
C MET A 1 16.37 15.24 24.06
N LYS A 2 15.56 16.03 24.80
CA LYS A 2 15.58 17.51 24.77
C LYS A 2 16.97 18.16 24.96
N ARG A 3 17.79 17.65 25.89
CA ARG A 3 19.16 18.14 26.13
C ARG A 3 20.09 18.08 24.90
N ARG A 4 19.81 17.19 23.94
CA ARG A 4 20.61 17.01 22.71
C ARG A 4 19.81 17.33 21.44
N ASN A 5 18.64 17.97 21.57
CA ASN A 5 17.74 18.29 20.46
C ASN A 5 17.44 17.10 19.54
N LEU A 6 17.14 15.92 20.12
CA LEU A 6 16.77 14.72 19.37
C LEU A 6 15.25 14.46 19.46
N SER A 7 14.70 13.82 18.43
CA SER A 7 13.30 13.41 18.34
C SER A 7 13.18 12.01 17.74
N ILE A 8 12.18 11.24 18.18
CA ILE A 8 11.80 10.00 17.51
C ILE A 8 10.91 10.38 16.33
N ARG A 9 11.23 9.84 15.15
CA ARG A 9 10.46 10.03 13.93
C ARG A 9 9.99 8.70 13.38
N THR A 10 8.79 8.69 12.82
CA THR A 10 8.19 7.53 12.15
C THR A 10 8.17 7.77 10.66
N ARG A 11 8.51 6.74 9.87
CA ARG A 11 8.43 6.80 8.42
C ARG A 11 6.97 6.99 7.99
N THR A 12 6.70 8.04 7.23
CA THR A 12 5.39 8.29 6.60
C THR A 12 5.51 8.08 5.09
N THR A 13 4.54 7.40 4.49
CA THR A 13 4.42 7.29 3.04
C THR A 13 3.58 8.44 2.50
N VAL A 14 3.99 9.00 1.36
CA VAL A 14 3.20 10.00 0.64
C VAL A 14 2.16 9.25 -0.18
N SER A 15 0.87 9.52 0.07
CA SER A 15 -0.21 8.97 -0.74
C SER A 15 -0.22 9.61 -2.13
N GLN A 16 -0.53 8.83 -3.15
CA GLN A 16 -0.76 9.36 -4.50
C GLN A 16 -2.08 10.15 -4.54
N GLN A 17 -2.11 11.22 -5.34
CA GLN A 17 -3.36 11.94 -5.60
C GLN A 17 -4.27 11.10 -6.50
N LEU A 18 -5.57 11.14 -6.23
CA LEU A 18 -6.55 10.47 -7.08
C LEU A 18 -6.64 11.16 -8.45
N PRO A 19 -6.77 10.39 -9.54
CA PRO A 19 -7.07 10.95 -10.86
C PRO A 19 -8.37 11.76 -10.86
N LYS A 20 -8.45 12.79 -11.73
CA LYS A 20 -9.66 13.65 -11.83
C LYS A 20 -10.92 12.87 -12.22
N ASP A 21 -10.76 11.80 -12.99
CA ASP A 21 -11.82 10.94 -13.52
C ASP A 21 -12.10 9.70 -12.65
N TYR A 22 -11.51 9.62 -11.44
CA TYR A 22 -11.62 8.46 -10.55
C TYR A 22 -13.08 8.05 -10.28
N GLN A 23 -13.95 9.02 -9.97
CA GLN A 23 -15.35 8.76 -9.63
C GLN A 23 -16.13 8.16 -10.81
N GLU A 24 -15.95 8.72 -12.02
CA GLU A 24 -16.63 8.26 -13.23
C GLU A 24 -16.19 6.83 -13.61
N LYS A 25 -14.89 6.56 -13.55
CA LYS A 25 -14.33 5.21 -13.79
C LYS A 25 -14.83 4.20 -12.77
N LEU A 26 -14.90 4.57 -11.49
CA LEU A 26 -15.40 3.71 -10.42
C LEU A 26 -16.86 3.31 -10.66
N VAL A 27 -17.72 4.28 -10.99
CA VAL A 27 -19.14 4.03 -11.26
C VAL A 27 -19.31 3.12 -12.48
N THR A 28 -18.62 3.44 -13.57
CA THR A 28 -18.66 2.66 -14.82
C THR A 28 -18.20 1.21 -14.59
N PHE A 29 -17.09 1.03 -13.88
CA PHE A 29 -16.56 -0.30 -13.56
C PHE A 29 -17.52 -1.12 -12.69
N ARG A 30 -18.09 -0.51 -11.63
CA ARG A 30 -19.07 -1.19 -10.77
C ARG A 30 -20.32 -1.60 -11.54
N ALA A 31 -20.82 -0.75 -12.43
CA ALA A 31 -21.98 -1.07 -13.27
C ALA A 31 -21.66 -2.25 -14.22
N TYR A 32 -20.48 -2.23 -14.85
CA TYR A 32 -19.99 -3.32 -15.70
C TYR A 32 -19.91 -4.65 -14.96
N CYS A 33 -19.29 -4.69 -13.76
CA CYS A 33 -19.19 -5.89 -12.95
C CYS A 33 -20.56 -6.44 -12.57
N LYS A 34 -21.47 -5.59 -12.08
CA LYS A 34 -22.84 -5.99 -11.71
C LYS A 34 -23.58 -6.62 -12.89
N LYS A 35 -23.51 -5.97 -14.06
CA LYS A 35 -24.12 -6.50 -15.30
C LYS A 35 -23.58 -7.90 -15.62
N LYS A 36 -22.27 -8.10 -15.57
CA LYS A 36 -21.64 -9.39 -15.86
C LYS A 36 -21.98 -10.48 -14.85
N ILE A 37 -22.04 -10.15 -13.57
CA ILE A 37 -22.43 -11.09 -12.51
C ILE A 37 -23.86 -11.58 -12.74
N THR A 38 -24.79 -10.67 -13.03
CA THR A 38 -26.20 -11.00 -13.31
C THR A 38 -26.37 -11.80 -14.60
N GLU A 39 -25.73 -11.37 -15.70
CA GLU A 39 -25.77 -12.07 -17.01
C GLU A 39 -25.33 -13.53 -16.88
N LYS A 40 -24.24 -13.76 -16.14
CA LYS A 40 -23.63 -15.09 -15.97
C LYS A 40 -24.19 -15.87 -14.78
N LYS A 41 -25.13 -15.30 -14.03
CA LYS A 41 -25.70 -15.89 -12.79
C LYS A 41 -24.63 -16.37 -11.81
N ILE A 42 -23.57 -15.58 -11.64
CA ILE A 42 -22.45 -15.93 -10.75
C ILE A 42 -22.92 -15.77 -9.31
N ARG A 43 -22.80 -16.83 -8.51
CA ARG A 43 -23.08 -16.79 -7.07
C ARG A 43 -21.98 -16.02 -6.34
N PRO A 44 -22.30 -15.25 -5.29
CA PRO A 44 -21.30 -14.53 -4.49
C PRO A 44 -20.17 -15.42 -3.96
N GLU A 45 -20.49 -16.64 -3.54
CA GLU A 45 -19.53 -17.67 -3.06
C GLU A 45 -18.48 -18.07 -4.10
N HIS A 46 -18.73 -17.81 -5.38
CA HIS A 46 -17.80 -18.09 -6.48
C HIS A 46 -16.94 -16.86 -6.85
N ILE A 47 -17.06 -15.75 -6.12
CA ILE A 47 -16.30 -14.51 -6.35
C ILE A 47 -15.20 -14.42 -5.30
N THR A 48 -13.98 -14.70 -5.70
CA THR A 48 -12.79 -14.62 -4.84
C THR A 48 -12.09 -13.28 -5.03
N LYS A 49 -11.76 -12.59 -3.93
CA LYS A 49 -10.90 -11.40 -3.98
C LYS A 49 -9.45 -11.85 -4.07
N MET A 50 -8.78 -11.53 -5.16
CA MET A 50 -7.36 -11.80 -5.35
C MET A 50 -6.59 -10.49 -5.52
N ASP A 51 -5.41 -10.40 -4.92
CA ASP A 51 -4.50 -9.26 -5.06
C ASP A 51 -3.04 -9.73 -5.06
N GLU A 52 -2.19 -9.02 -5.79
CA GLU A 52 -0.75 -9.24 -5.84
C GLU A 52 -0.04 -8.08 -5.16
N VAL A 53 0.83 -8.39 -4.20
CA VAL A 53 1.57 -7.38 -3.44
C VAL A 53 3.07 -7.67 -3.52
N PRO A 54 3.89 -6.75 -4.05
CA PRO A 54 5.34 -6.87 -3.98
C PRO A 54 5.81 -6.61 -2.54
N LEU A 55 6.60 -7.52 -1.99
CA LEU A 55 7.26 -7.38 -0.70
C LEU A 55 8.76 -7.28 -0.90
N THR A 56 9.40 -6.36 -0.18
CA THR A 56 10.86 -6.23 -0.15
C THR A 56 11.45 -7.09 0.94
N PHE A 57 12.62 -7.69 0.69
CA PHE A 57 13.38 -8.37 1.76
C PHE A 57 13.97 -7.38 2.77
N ASP A 58 14.07 -6.10 2.41
CA ASP A 58 14.43 -5.05 3.33
C ASP A 58 13.26 -4.75 4.30
N ILE A 59 13.51 -4.98 5.60
CA ILE A 59 12.57 -4.69 6.69
C ILE A 59 13.20 -3.63 7.60
N PRO A 60 13.27 -2.36 7.14
CA PRO A 60 13.88 -1.31 7.94
C PRO A 60 13.01 -0.99 9.16
N VAL A 61 13.66 -0.63 10.27
CA VAL A 61 12.95 -0.22 11.48
C VAL A 61 12.13 1.05 11.20
N ASN A 62 10.82 1.00 11.46
CA ASN A 62 9.89 2.11 11.17
C ASN A 62 10.09 3.36 12.05
N ARG A 63 11.04 3.33 12.99
CA ARG A 63 11.38 4.42 13.91
C ARG A 63 12.88 4.66 13.88
N THR A 64 13.26 5.93 13.80
CA THR A 64 14.65 6.36 13.95
C THR A 64 14.74 7.61 14.82
N VAL A 65 15.92 7.86 15.38
CA VAL A 65 16.22 9.01 16.24
C VAL A 65 17.00 10.01 15.41
N GLU A 66 16.44 11.21 15.25
CA GLU A 66 17.03 12.26 14.41
C GLU A 66 16.97 13.62 15.14
N LYS A 67 17.81 14.58 14.72
CA LYS A 67 17.75 15.94 15.25
C LYS A 67 16.37 16.57 15.04
N THR A 68 15.92 17.30 16.05
CA THR A 68 14.66 18.05 15.99
C THR A 68 14.81 19.20 14.99
N GLY A 69 13.99 19.20 13.93
CA GLY A 69 13.99 20.22 12.88
C GLY A 69 14.49 19.76 11.50
N THR A 70 15.05 18.54 11.40
CA THR A 70 15.49 17.99 10.10
C THR A 70 14.29 17.72 9.18
N SER A 71 14.39 18.15 7.92
CA SER A 71 13.34 18.01 6.90
C SER A 71 13.25 16.61 6.31
N THR A 72 14.37 15.88 6.27
CA THR A 72 14.47 14.51 5.75
C THR A 72 15.16 13.62 6.77
N VAL A 73 14.70 12.37 6.86
CA VAL A 73 15.19 11.40 7.83
C VAL A 73 15.75 10.21 7.05
N SER A 74 17.06 9.98 7.10
CA SER A 74 17.67 8.80 6.49
C SER A 74 17.38 7.56 7.34
N VAL A 75 16.73 6.56 6.74
CA VAL A 75 16.48 5.27 7.40
C VAL A 75 17.60 4.32 7.03
N ARG A 76 18.19 3.66 8.03
CA ARG A 76 19.21 2.63 7.79
C ARG A 76 18.51 1.37 7.27
N THR A 77 18.84 1.00 6.05
CA THR A 77 18.37 -0.19 5.36
C THR A 77 19.43 -1.29 5.41
N THR A 78 19.06 -2.50 5.03
CA THR A 78 19.98 -3.66 4.91
C THR A 78 20.74 -3.69 3.59
N GLY A 79 20.52 -2.70 2.69
CA GLY A 79 21.09 -2.66 1.35
C GLY A 79 20.43 -3.62 0.34
N ASN A 80 19.29 -4.20 0.72
CA ASN A 80 18.55 -5.17 -0.09
C ASN A 80 17.21 -4.62 -0.60
N GLU A 81 17.09 -3.30 -0.78
CA GLU A 81 15.84 -2.61 -1.11
C GLU A 81 15.32 -2.99 -2.50
N LYS A 82 16.21 -3.45 -3.39
CA LYS A 82 15.89 -3.87 -4.76
C LYS A 82 15.48 -5.34 -4.86
N SER A 83 15.81 -6.16 -3.86
CA SER A 83 15.38 -7.55 -3.85
C SER A 83 13.98 -7.63 -3.28
N SER A 84 13.07 -8.11 -4.10
CA SER A 84 11.66 -8.26 -3.77
C SER A 84 11.14 -9.60 -4.25
N PHE A 85 10.02 -10.00 -3.67
CA PHE A 85 9.23 -11.15 -4.11
C PHE A 85 7.77 -10.72 -4.18
N THR A 86 7.02 -11.32 -5.08
CA THR A 86 5.58 -11.05 -5.22
C THR A 86 4.80 -12.09 -4.45
N VAL A 87 3.91 -11.64 -3.57
CA VAL A 87 2.94 -12.51 -2.92
C VAL A 87 1.60 -12.31 -3.59
N VAL A 88 0.97 -13.42 -3.95
CA VAL A 88 -0.41 -13.45 -4.44
C VAL A 88 -1.27 -14.04 -3.35
N LEU A 89 -2.33 -13.33 -2.97
CA LEU A 89 -3.31 -13.81 -2.00
C LEU A 89 -4.70 -13.82 -2.62
N ALA A 90 -5.40 -14.93 -2.46
CA ALA A 90 -6.79 -15.08 -2.86
C ALA A 90 -7.64 -15.41 -1.62
N LEU A 91 -8.66 -14.59 -1.37
CA LEU A 91 -9.61 -14.74 -0.26
C LEU A 91 -10.98 -15.10 -0.83
N PRO A 92 -11.54 -16.28 -0.49
CA PRO A 92 -12.88 -16.65 -0.91
C PRO A 92 -13.92 -15.70 -0.30
N GLY A 93 -14.96 -15.41 -1.08
CA GLY A 93 -16.06 -14.52 -0.71
C GLY A 93 -17.15 -15.20 0.11
#